data_AF-A0A183FSN8-F1
#
_entry.id   AF-A0A183FSN8-F1
#
_cell.length_a   1.000
_cell.length_b   1.000
_cell.length_c   1.000
_cell.angle_alpha   90.00
_cell.angle_beta   90.00
_cell.angle_gamma   90.00
#
_symmetry.space_group_name_H-M   'P 1'
#
loop_
_entity.id
_entity.type
_entity.pdbx_description
1 polymer ?
#
loop_
_entity_poly.entity_id
_entity_poly.type
_entity_poly.pdbx_seq_one_letter_code
_entity_poly.pdbx_strand_id
1 'polypeptide(L)'
;MMVRLVLLFAFLAVVAGKMTPNEKLKTCCATLKDADKECVNKFCDFNAISQTNILNYLSTCQERGPTVGNMWDCASLRHDHTDCCKGKGVEGKCLEYCSAHDGVPTNYLDYLFCVESFNEIRECFMDHLDKNPPFKKKALKTKH
;
A
#
# COMPACT_ATOMS: atom_id res chain seq x y z
N MET A 1 10.76 -61.35 7.02
CA MET A 1 11.43 -60.04 6.98
C MET A 1 11.54 -59.64 5.51
N MET A 2 10.65 -58.82 4.95
CA MET A 2 10.80 -57.36 4.89
C MET A 2 9.47 -56.75 4.39
N VAL A 3 8.40 -56.86 5.17
CA VAL A 3 7.17 -56.04 4.98
C VAL A 3 7.28 -54.83 5.90
N ARG A 4 8.28 -53.98 5.66
CA ARG A 4 8.46 -52.68 6.31
C ARG A 4 9.34 -51.81 5.43
N LEU A 5 8.75 -51.17 4.42
CA LEU A 5 9.20 -49.85 3.99
C LEU A 5 8.04 -49.14 3.25
N VAL A 6 6.89 -49.10 3.91
CA VAL A 6 5.92 -48.02 3.71
C VAL A 6 6.57 -46.77 4.32
N LEU A 7 7.42 -46.11 3.53
CA LEU A 7 7.83 -44.73 3.75
C LEU A 7 7.24 -43.98 2.56
N LEU A 8 5.94 -43.64 2.62
CA LEU A 8 5.52 -42.29 2.96
C LEU A 8 6.38 -41.24 2.23
N PHE A 9 6.34 -41.26 0.90
CA PHE A 9 6.50 -40.04 0.11
C PHE A 9 5.28 -39.17 0.38
N ALA A 10 5.26 -38.54 1.56
CA ALA A 10 4.43 -37.39 1.81
C ALA A 10 4.92 -36.31 0.84
N PHE A 11 4.22 -36.18 -0.29
CA PHE A 11 4.28 -34.99 -1.12
C PHE A 11 3.89 -33.82 -0.21
N LEU A 12 4.88 -33.17 0.39
CA LEU A 12 4.75 -31.82 0.90
C LEU A 12 4.55 -30.94 -0.34
N ALA A 13 3.30 -30.86 -0.80
CA ALA A 13 2.88 -29.76 -1.64
C ALA A 13 3.08 -28.50 -0.80
N VAL A 14 4.22 -27.82 -1.00
CA VAL A 14 4.40 -26.46 -0.52
C VAL A 14 3.32 -25.65 -1.23
N VAL A 15 2.21 -25.42 -0.53
CA VAL A 15 1.19 -24.50 -0.99
C VAL A 15 1.86 -23.13 -0.98
N ALA A 16 2.34 -22.68 -2.15
CA ALA A 16 2.79 -21.32 -2.34
C ALA A 16 1.56 -20.42 -2.17
N GLY A 17 1.32 -19.95 -0.93
CA GLY A 17 0.22 -19.05 -0.63
C GLY A 17 0.34 -17.76 -1.43
N LYS A 18 -0.74 -17.33 -2.08
CA LYS A 18 -0.81 -16.02 -2.71
C LYS A 18 -0.65 -14.95 -1.62
N MET A 19 0.31 -14.04 -1.80
CA MET A 19 0.48 -12.91 -0.88
C MET A 19 -0.79 -12.04 -0.86
N THR A 20 -1.20 -11.64 0.33
CA THR A 20 -2.24 -10.64 0.57
C THR A 20 -1.79 -9.26 0.07
N PRO A 21 -2.71 -8.33 -0.23
CA PRO A 21 -2.36 -6.95 -0.57
C PRO A 21 -1.42 -6.30 0.45
N ASN A 22 -1.66 -6.51 1.75
CA ASN A 22 -0.85 -5.91 2.80
C ASN A 22 0.58 -6.46 2.83
N GLU A 23 0.78 -7.75 2.56
CA GLU A 23 2.13 -8.33 2.42
C GLU A 23 2.86 -7.78 1.19
N LYS A 24 2.14 -7.55 0.09
CA LYS A 24 2.70 -6.93 -1.11
C LYS A 24 3.11 -5.47 -0.85
N LEU A 25 2.27 -4.71 -0.14
CA LEU A 25 2.59 -3.35 0.32
C LEU A 25 3.87 -3.34 1.17
N LYS A 26 3.95 -4.19 2.19
CA LYS A 26 5.13 -4.31 3.07
C LYS A 26 6.41 -4.68 2.31
N THR A 27 6.29 -5.55 1.31
CA THR A 27 7.41 -5.91 0.41
C THR A 27 7.95 -4.70 -0.34
N CYS A 28 7.09 -3.82 -0.84
CA CYS A 28 7.52 -2.56 -1.45
C CYS A 28 8.20 -1.65 -0.43
N CYS A 29 7.59 -1.45 0.74
CA CYS A 29 8.13 -0.58 1.78
C CYS A 29 9.52 -0.98 2.29
N ALA A 30 9.81 -2.27 2.36
CA ALA A 30 11.13 -2.78 2.72
C ALA A 30 12.25 -2.34 1.75
N THR A 31 11.89 -1.86 0.55
CA THR A 31 12.85 -1.37 -0.45
C THR A 31 13.08 0.14 -0.39
N LEU A 32 12.32 0.88 0.43
CA LEU A 32 12.40 2.34 0.52
C LEU A 32 13.61 2.77 1.34
N LYS A 33 14.66 3.26 0.65
CA LYS A 33 15.91 3.72 1.29
C LYS A 33 15.82 5.15 1.83
N ASP A 34 15.04 5.99 1.17
CA ASP A 34 14.93 7.43 1.47
C ASP A 34 13.71 7.76 2.34
N ALA A 35 12.97 6.74 2.81
CA ALA A 35 11.83 6.90 3.70
C ALA A 35 12.26 6.77 5.17
N ASP A 36 11.59 7.51 6.04
CA ASP A 36 11.78 7.45 7.48
C ASP A 36 11.37 6.09 8.04
N LYS A 37 12.30 5.44 8.76
CA LYS A 37 12.14 4.06 9.22
C LYS A 37 11.04 3.90 10.25
N GLU A 38 10.85 4.87 11.15
CA GLU A 38 9.79 4.81 12.15
C GLU A 38 8.42 4.87 11.47
N CYS A 39 8.24 5.79 10.53
CA CYS A 39 7.03 5.89 9.74
C CYS A 39 6.74 4.64 8.92
N VAL A 40 7.76 4.07 8.24
CA VAL A 40 7.59 2.81 7.51
C VAL A 40 7.14 1.69 8.44
N ASN A 41 7.80 1.53 9.60
CA ASN A 41 7.48 0.46 10.54
C ASN A 41 6.08 0.60 11.15
N LYS A 42 5.64 1.84 11.42
CA LYS A 42 4.38 2.11 12.10
C LYS A 42 3.18 2.20 11.15
N PHE A 43 3.39 2.69 9.94
CA PHE A 43 2.29 3.08 9.04
C PHE A 43 2.33 2.46 7.65
N CYS A 44 3.35 1.66 7.27
CA CYS A 44 3.29 0.91 6.01
C CYS A 44 2.40 -0.32 6.15
N ASP A 45 1.10 -0.05 6.23
CA ASP A 45 0.02 -1.01 6.40
C ASP A 45 -1.27 -0.37 5.89
N PHE A 46 -2.15 -1.13 5.23
CA PHE A 46 -3.42 -0.58 4.76
C PHE A 46 -4.32 -0.07 5.90
N ASN A 47 -4.10 -0.50 7.15
CA ASN A 47 -4.80 0.09 8.29
C ASN A 47 -4.51 1.58 8.48
N ALA A 48 -3.34 2.07 8.08
CA ALA A 48 -2.99 3.49 8.14
C ALA A 48 -3.81 4.33 7.14
N ILE A 49 -4.24 3.73 6.03
CA ILE A 49 -5.09 4.35 5.01
C ILE A 49 -6.55 4.06 5.36
N SER A 50 -7.03 4.58 6.48
CA SER A 50 -8.42 4.41 6.89
C SER A 50 -8.94 5.65 7.57
N GLN A 51 -10.25 5.81 7.59
CA GLN A 51 -10.92 6.93 8.24
C GLN A 51 -10.39 7.18 9.67
N THR A 52 -10.15 6.12 10.43
CA THR A 52 -9.71 6.22 11.83
C THR A 52 -8.22 6.56 11.98
N ASN A 53 -7.36 6.10 11.08
CA ASN A 53 -5.90 6.19 11.26
C ASN A 53 -5.19 7.19 10.35
N ILE A 54 -5.86 7.67 9.29
CA ILE A 54 -5.22 8.49 8.26
C ILE A 54 -4.63 9.78 8.81
N LEU A 55 -5.33 10.45 9.73
CA LEU A 55 -4.83 11.68 10.34
C LEU A 55 -3.59 11.43 11.20
N ASN A 56 -3.55 10.34 11.96
CA ASN A 56 -2.38 9.96 12.77
C ASN A 56 -1.18 9.65 11.87
N TYR A 57 -1.40 8.90 10.77
CA TYR A 57 -0.36 8.62 9.80
C TYR A 57 0.21 9.90 9.18
N LEU A 58 -0.66 10.73 8.60
CA LEU A 58 -0.24 11.91 7.87
C LEU A 58 0.38 12.97 8.79
N SER A 59 -0.24 13.28 9.93
CA SER A 59 0.35 14.24 10.89
C SER A 59 1.71 13.80 11.44
N THR A 60 1.95 12.50 11.59
CA THR A 60 3.24 11.99 12.07
C THR A 60 4.33 12.01 11.01
N CYS A 61 3.97 11.75 9.75
CA CYS A 61 4.93 11.40 8.70
C CYS A 61 5.07 12.43 7.57
N GLN A 62 4.16 13.39 7.42
CA GLN A 62 4.15 14.34 6.29
C GLN A 62 5.44 15.15 6.17
N GLU A 63 6.03 15.57 7.28
CA GLU A 63 7.27 16.38 7.29
C GLU A 63 8.55 15.52 7.24
N ARG A 64 8.43 14.18 7.18
CA ARG A 64 9.58 13.28 7.24
C ARG A 64 10.12 12.94 5.85
N GLY A 65 10.43 13.96 5.06
CA GLY A 65 10.96 13.80 3.69
C GLY A 65 9.98 13.11 2.74
N PRO A 66 10.43 12.26 1.79
CA PRO A 66 9.56 11.66 0.77
C PRO A 66 8.70 10.50 1.31
N THR A 67 8.65 10.30 2.62
CA THR A 67 8.12 9.10 3.27
C THR A 67 6.67 8.80 2.91
N VAL A 68 5.77 9.78 3.06
CA VAL A 68 4.34 9.57 2.79
C VAL A 68 4.11 9.25 1.32
N GLY A 69 4.66 10.06 0.41
CA GLY A 69 4.57 9.80 -1.03
C GLY A 69 5.14 8.43 -1.43
N ASN A 70 6.28 8.03 -0.85
CA ASN A 70 6.88 6.72 -1.11
C ASN A 70 5.99 5.55 -0.69
N MET A 71 5.35 5.65 0.48
CA MET A 71 4.43 4.63 0.97
C MET A 71 3.11 4.64 0.17
N TRP A 72 2.65 5.82 -0.25
CA TRP A 72 1.47 5.97 -1.11
C TRP A 72 1.70 5.34 -2.49
N ASP A 73 2.87 5.51 -3.09
CA ASP A 73 3.28 4.83 -4.33
C ASP A 73 3.20 3.30 -4.17
N CYS A 74 3.68 2.78 -3.03
CA CYS A 74 3.64 1.36 -2.75
C CYS A 74 2.20 0.82 -2.61
N ALA A 75 1.30 1.59 -1.98
CA ALA A 75 -0.09 1.19 -1.78
C ALA A 75 -0.91 1.25 -3.08
N SER A 76 -0.74 2.31 -3.85
CA SER A 76 -1.51 2.60 -5.06
C SER A 76 -0.96 1.96 -6.34
N LEU A 77 0.29 1.49 -6.31
CA LEU A 77 1.09 1.09 -7.47
C LEU A 77 1.24 2.20 -8.52
N ARG A 78 1.01 3.48 -8.15
CA ARG A 78 0.93 4.63 -9.06
C ARG A 78 -0.07 4.44 -10.22
N HIS A 79 -1.09 3.64 -9.97
CA HIS A 79 -2.22 3.48 -10.88
C HIS A 79 -3.30 4.53 -10.58
N ASP A 80 -4.04 4.94 -11.61
CA ASP A 80 -5.19 5.81 -11.44
C ASP A 80 -6.39 5.01 -10.93
N HIS A 81 -6.86 5.30 -9.71
CA HIS A 81 -8.03 4.66 -9.11
C HIS A 81 -9.29 5.53 -9.18
N THR A 82 -9.29 6.65 -9.90
CA THR A 82 -10.41 7.61 -9.91
C THR A 82 -11.73 6.95 -10.29
N ASP A 83 -11.76 6.04 -11.26
CA ASP A 83 -13.01 5.36 -11.65
C ASP A 83 -13.54 4.41 -10.55
N CYS A 84 -12.64 3.69 -9.88
CA CYS A 84 -13.01 2.86 -8.73
C CYS A 84 -13.54 3.72 -7.58
N CYS A 85 -12.84 4.81 -7.27
CA CYS A 85 -13.20 5.75 -6.21
C CYS A 85 -14.58 6.38 -6.45
N LYS A 86 -14.86 6.87 -7.66
CA LYS A 86 -16.18 7.39 -8.04
C LYS A 86 -17.27 6.34 -7.85
N GLY A 87 -16.99 5.09 -8.26
CA GLY A 87 -17.91 3.97 -8.06
C GLY A 87 -18.21 3.65 -6.59
N LYS A 88 -17.35 4.08 -5.67
CA LYS A 88 -17.54 3.95 -4.21
C LYS A 88 -18.02 5.24 -3.52
N GLY A 89 -18.34 6.29 -4.27
CA GLY A 89 -18.88 7.54 -3.73
C GLY A 89 -17.83 8.55 -3.26
N VAL A 90 -16.57 8.40 -3.64
CA VAL A 90 -15.56 9.45 -3.45
C VAL A 90 -15.80 10.54 -4.50
N GLU A 91 -15.90 11.79 -4.05
CA GLU A 91 -16.26 12.91 -4.91
C GLU A 91 -15.37 14.14 -4.68
N GLY A 92 -15.52 15.12 -5.58
CA GLY A 92 -14.89 16.42 -5.47
C GLY A 92 -13.36 16.35 -5.31
N LYS A 93 -12.84 17.11 -4.35
CA LYS A 93 -11.39 17.24 -4.11
C LYS A 93 -10.75 15.93 -3.63
N CYS A 94 -11.53 15.03 -3.00
CA CYS A 94 -11.00 13.79 -2.45
C CYS A 94 -10.56 12.80 -3.54
N LEU A 95 -10.99 12.99 -4.79
CA LEU A 95 -10.53 12.20 -5.93
C LEU A 95 -9.04 12.41 -6.25
N GLU A 96 -8.42 13.51 -5.78
CA GLU A 96 -6.98 13.74 -5.94
C GLU A 96 -6.16 12.63 -5.25
N TYR A 97 -6.67 12.07 -4.14
CA TYR A 97 -6.06 10.96 -3.42
C TYR A 97 -6.16 9.62 -4.16
N CYS A 98 -7.03 9.52 -5.17
CA CYS A 98 -7.27 8.30 -5.97
C CYS A 98 -6.33 8.17 -7.18
N SER A 99 -6.02 9.28 -7.85
CA SER A 99 -5.22 9.24 -9.09
C SER A 99 -3.80 8.73 -8.87
N ALA A 100 -3.24 8.97 -7.68
CA ALA A 100 -1.98 8.45 -7.16
C ALA A 100 -0.76 8.52 -8.12
N HIS A 101 -0.82 9.38 -9.14
CA HIS A 101 0.23 9.47 -10.17
C HIS A 101 1.51 10.13 -9.66
N ASP A 102 1.38 11.14 -8.79
CA ASP A 102 2.48 11.95 -8.26
C ASP A 102 2.62 11.83 -6.74
N GLY A 103 2.23 10.69 -6.18
CA GLY A 103 2.18 10.46 -4.73
C GLY A 103 0.88 10.97 -4.11
N VAL A 104 0.93 11.34 -2.82
CA VAL A 104 -0.24 11.88 -2.11
C VAL A 104 -0.20 13.43 -2.14
N PRO A 105 -1.31 14.11 -2.47
CA PRO A 105 -1.43 15.55 -2.24
C PRO A 105 -1.12 15.91 -0.79
N THR A 106 -0.18 16.82 -0.52
CA THR A 106 0.38 17.04 0.83
C THR A 106 -0.36 18.06 1.69
N ASN A 107 -1.46 18.63 1.23
CA ASN A 107 -2.18 19.65 1.99
C ASN A 107 -2.95 19.02 3.16
N TYR A 108 -2.54 19.38 4.39
CA TYR A 108 -3.13 18.82 5.60
C TYR A 108 -4.63 19.09 5.76
N LEU A 109 -5.09 20.29 5.37
CA LEU A 109 -6.51 20.65 5.48
C LEU A 109 -7.38 19.80 4.58
N ASP A 110 -6.87 19.43 3.40
CA ASP A 110 -7.61 18.61 2.45
C ASP A 110 -7.82 17.19 2.98
N TYR A 111 -6.86 16.66 3.75
CA TYR A 111 -7.04 15.37 4.42
C TYR A 111 -8.19 15.38 5.43
N LEU A 112 -8.36 16.48 6.18
CA LEU A 112 -9.42 16.61 7.18
C LEU A 112 -10.82 16.51 6.55
N PHE A 113 -11.01 17.14 5.39
CA PHE A 113 -12.28 17.06 4.65
C PHE A 113 -12.52 15.70 4.02
N CYS A 114 -11.46 14.97 3.68
CA CYS A 114 -11.55 13.68 2.98
C CYS A 114 -11.45 12.46 3.90
N VAL A 115 -11.41 12.65 5.24
CA VAL A 115 -11.29 11.57 6.23
C VAL A 115 -12.25 10.42 5.95
N GLU A 116 -13.51 10.74 5.65
CA GLU A 116 -14.57 9.74 5.43
C GLU A 116 -14.35 8.91 4.17
N SER A 117 -13.64 9.42 3.15
CA SER A 117 -13.38 8.73 1.88
C SER A 117 -12.22 7.74 1.91
N PHE A 118 -11.39 7.73 2.96
CA PHE A 118 -10.16 6.94 2.95
C PHE A 118 -10.39 5.43 3.06
N ASN A 119 -11.55 4.99 3.55
CA ASN A 119 -11.88 3.56 3.55
C ASN A 119 -12.10 3.06 2.12
N GLU A 120 -12.83 3.82 1.32
CA GLU A 120 -13.17 3.54 -0.07
C GLU A 120 -11.92 3.62 -0.96
N ILE A 121 -11.08 4.65 -0.75
CA ILE A 121 -9.78 4.79 -1.42
C ILE A 121 -8.90 3.56 -1.13
N ARG A 122 -8.80 3.16 0.14
CA ARG A 122 -8.04 1.97 0.54
C ARG A 122 -8.55 0.71 -0.14
N GLU A 123 -9.85 0.51 -0.21
CA GLU A 123 -10.44 -0.65 -0.87
C GLU A 123 -10.03 -0.73 -2.35
N CYS A 124 -10.06 0.38 -3.07
CA CYS A 124 -9.59 0.44 -4.46
C CYS A 124 -8.11 0.05 -4.58
N PHE A 125 -7.25 0.56 -3.69
CA PHE A 125 -5.83 0.19 -3.68
C PHE A 125 -5.63 -1.30 -3.38
N MET A 126 -6.35 -1.84 -2.40
CA MET A 126 -6.28 -3.26 -2.04
C MET A 126 -6.74 -4.16 -3.19
N ASP A 127 -7.85 -3.82 -3.85
CA ASP A 127 -8.40 -4.58 -4.98
C ASP A 127 -7.45 -4.63 -6.17
N HIS A 128 -6.80 -3.50 -6.47
CA HIS A 128 -5.81 -3.43 -7.54
C HIS A 128 -4.54 -4.19 -7.15
N LEU A 129 -4.03 -4.02 -5.93
CA LEU A 129 -2.83 -4.69 -5.46
C LEU A 129 -3.05 -6.21 -5.31
N ASP A 130 -4.26 -6.69 -5.02
CA ASP A 130 -4.55 -8.14 -5.00
C ASP A 130 -4.31 -8.80 -6.37
N LYS A 131 -4.62 -8.08 -7.45
CA LYS A 131 -4.55 -8.56 -8.84
C LYS A 131 -3.17 -8.33 -9.49
N ASN A 132 -2.31 -7.52 -8.86
CA ASN A 132 -1.03 -7.10 -9.42
C ASN A 132 0.17 -7.52 -8.53
N PRO A 133 1.39 -7.60 -9.08
CA PRO A 133 2.58 -7.83 -8.27
C PRO A 133 2.89 -6.62 -7.36
N PRO A 134 3.69 -6.81 -6.28
CA PRO A 134 4.18 -5.70 -5.47
C PRO A 134 4.86 -4.61 -6.31
N PHE A 135 4.60 -3.35 -5.99
CA PHE A 135 5.30 -2.24 -6.60
C PHE A 135 6.81 -2.34 -6.30
N LYS A 136 7.65 -2.17 -7.32
CA LYS A 136 9.09 -2.10 -7.17
C LYS A 136 9.52 -0.67 -7.48
N LYS A 137 9.74 0.14 -6.44
CA LYS A 137 10.26 1.49 -6.63
C LYS A 137 11.66 1.37 -7.23
N LYS A 138 11.79 1.69 -8.52
CA LYS A 138 13.11 1.82 -9.13
C LYS A 138 13.79 2.98 -8.43
N ALA A 139 15.05 2.80 -8.01
CA ALA A 139 15.84 3.90 -7.49
C ALA A 139 15.74 5.05 -8.51
N LEU A 140 15.26 6.21 -8.06
CA LEU A 140 15.35 7.44 -8.83
C LEU A 140 16.83 7.62 -9.12
N LYS A 141 17.25 7.35 -10.37
CA LYS A 141 18.53 7.86 -10.84
C LYS A 141 18.35 9.36 -10.82
N THR A 142 18.93 10.02 -9.83
CA THR A 142 19.07 11.47 -9.78
C THR A 142 19.56 11.90 -11.17
N LYS A 143 18.71 12.59 -11.94
CA LYS A 143 19.23 13.31 -13.10
C LYS A 143 20.16 14.38 -12.52
N HIS A 144 21.39 14.35 -13.01
CA HIS A 144 22.52 15.20 -12.64
C HIS A 144 22.15 16.67 -12.43
#